data_AF-A0A1H9FKN1-F1
#
_entry.id   AF-A0A1H9FKN1-F1
#
_cell.length_a   1.000
_cell.length_b   1.000
_cell.length_c   1.000
_cell.angle_alpha   90.00
_cell.angle_beta   90.00
_cell.angle_gamma   90.00
#
_symmetry.space_group_name_H-M   'P 1'
#
loop_
_entity.id
_entity.type
_entity.pdbx_description
1 polymer ?
#
loop_
_entity_poly.entity_id
_entity_poly.type
_entity_poly.pdbx_seq_one_letter_code
_entity_poly.pdbx_strand_id
1 'polypeptide(L)'
;MEQIADLSRKLKIDQLDHIGLVNQDPYSPELLEIARPISNQVDVPAYQVLFVHIYSLEQMKQEIYRIWQTNKLAENGLLYLVYPKLNNPHYPGIHRDSIFPALGVDDALGILPATQLKFNRMVKLNDIFTIIGLKYLNTQELNKIRQTSSQPAVSSRVADYISYLPQLEKELLQIQPELQKAFKNLTPGTQRQWAREIYSAQTQATREKRLQKLVIELQSNINPPTL
;
A
#
# COMPACT_ATOMS: atom_id res chain seq x y z
N MET A 1 -10.52 19.38 19.25
CA MET A 1 -9.08 19.78 19.26
C MET A 1 -8.13 18.58 19.31
N GLU A 2 -8.17 17.69 20.31
CA GLU A 2 -7.23 16.55 20.39
C GLU A 2 -7.37 15.56 19.22
N GLN A 3 -8.60 15.25 18.82
CA GLN A 3 -8.89 14.35 17.69
C GLN A 3 -8.39 14.90 16.35
N ILE A 4 -8.42 16.23 16.15
CA ILE A 4 -7.94 16.89 14.94
C ILE A 4 -6.41 16.91 14.89
N ALA A 5 -5.77 17.22 16.01
CA ALA A 5 -4.31 17.17 16.11
C ALA A 5 -3.78 15.73 15.86
N ASP A 6 -4.50 14.72 16.34
CA ASP A 6 -4.19 13.31 16.05
C ASP A 6 -4.39 12.97 14.57
N LEU A 7 -5.49 13.41 13.95
CA LEU A 7 -5.73 13.23 12.51
C LEU A 7 -4.62 13.87 11.67
N SER A 8 -4.25 15.12 11.96
CA SER A 8 -3.18 15.83 11.24
C SER A 8 -1.85 15.10 11.34
N ARG A 9 -1.50 14.58 12.53
CA ARG A 9 -0.28 13.79 12.75
C ARG A 9 -0.30 12.46 12.01
N LYS A 10 -1.45 11.75 12.01
CA LYS A 10 -1.64 10.50 11.25
C LYS A 10 -1.47 10.71 9.75
N LEU A 11 -1.90 11.88 9.26
CA LEU A 11 -1.74 12.27 7.86
C LEU A 11 -0.36 12.89 7.58
N LYS A 12 0.38 13.33 8.60
CA LYS A 12 1.66 14.06 8.46
C LYS A 12 1.47 15.37 7.69
N ILE A 13 0.47 16.14 8.08
CA ILE A 13 0.11 17.44 7.49
C ILE A 13 0.29 18.60 8.47
N ASP A 14 0.79 18.32 9.67
CA ASP A 14 0.99 19.23 10.79
C ASP A 14 1.95 20.40 10.50
N GLN A 15 2.78 20.28 9.46
CA GLN A 15 3.70 21.33 9.00
C GLN A 15 3.40 21.78 7.55
N LEU A 16 2.26 21.37 6.99
CA LEU A 16 1.89 21.68 5.61
C LEU A 16 0.83 22.77 5.58
N ASP A 17 1.01 23.72 4.66
CA ASP A 17 0.07 24.81 4.41
C ASP A 17 -0.67 24.59 3.08
N HIS A 18 -1.61 25.48 2.75
CA HIS A 18 -2.43 25.37 1.53
C HIS A 18 -3.07 23.98 1.40
N ILE A 19 -3.97 23.69 2.34
CA ILE A 19 -4.78 22.48 2.40
C ILE A 19 -6.16 22.79 1.83
N GLY A 20 -6.49 22.18 0.69
CA GLY A 20 -7.76 22.35 0.00
C GLY A 20 -8.71 21.16 0.23
N LEU A 21 -10.01 21.43 0.19
CA LEU A 21 -11.08 20.44 0.25
C LEU A 21 -12.03 20.61 -0.94
N VAL A 22 -12.13 19.56 -1.74
CA VAL A 22 -13.01 19.44 -2.91
C VAL A 22 -14.16 18.50 -2.57
N ASN A 23 -15.37 18.81 -3.05
CA ASN A 23 -16.59 18.04 -2.80
C ASN A 23 -16.82 17.85 -1.30
N GLN A 24 -17.20 18.91 -0.56
CA GLN A 24 -17.47 18.78 0.87
C GLN A 24 -18.58 17.75 1.15
N ASP A 25 -18.46 17.05 2.29
CA ASP A 25 -19.45 16.09 2.74
C ASP A 25 -19.88 16.40 4.18
N PRO A 26 -21.20 16.44 4.47
CA PRO A 26 -21.71 16.77 5.80
C PRO A 26 -21.34 15.76 6.89
N TYR A 27 -20.94 14.53 6.54
CA TYR A 27 -20.53 13.48 7.49
C TYR A 27 -19.00 13.45 7.71
N SER A 28 -18.32 14.56 7.42
CA SER A 28 -16.87 14.73 7.65
C SER A 28 -16.50 16.15 8.13
N PRO A 29 -17.25 16.76 9.07
CA PRO A 29 -17.02 18.15 9.49
C PRO A 29 -15.59 18.39 10.02
N GLU A 30 -14.93 17.35 10.55
CA GLU A 30 -13.53 17.41 10.99
C GLU A 30 -12.55 17.85 9.88
N LEU A 31 -12.88 17.63 8.60
CA LEU A 31 -12.04 18.07 7.49
C LEU A 31 -12.12 19.59 7.28
N LEU A 32 -13.21 20.24 7.69
CA LEU A 32 -13.35 21.70 7.61
C LEU A 32 -12.50 22.43 8.66
N GLU A 33 -12.08 21.72 9.72
CA GLU A 33 -11.15 22.28 10.72
C GLU A 33 -9.70 22.31 10.21
N ILE A 34 -9.36 21.51 9.19
CA ILE A 34 -7.99 21.38 8.68
C ILE A 34 -7.82 21.85 7.23
N ALA A 35 -8.90 21.89 6.44
CA ALA A 35 -8.85 22.17 5.02
C ALA A 35 -9.88 23.24 4.66
N ARG A 36 -9.50 24.11 3.72
CA ARG A 36 -10.42 25.11 3.21
C ARG A 36 -11.19 24.57 2.02
N PRO A 37 -12.51 24.73 1.96
CA PRO A 37 -13.27 24.52 0.75
C PRO A 37 -12.71 25.30 -0.43
N ILE A 38 -12.57 24.62 -1.57
CA ILE A 38 -12.09 25.26 -2.79
C ILE A 38 -13.08 25.02 -3.93
N SER A 39 -13.36 26.08 -4.68
CA SER A 39 -14.03 25.98 -5.98
C SER A 39 -12.96 25.77 -7.07
N ASN A 40 -13.37 25.30 -8.26
CA ASN A 40 -12.48 25.05 -9.40
C ASN A 40 -11.82 26.34 -10.00
N GLN A 41 -11.69 27.42 -9.23
CA GLN A 41 -11.11 28.68 -9.71
C GLN A 41 -9.60 28.56 -9.98
N VAL A 42 -9.15 29.35 -10.96
CA VAL A 42 -7.97 29.03 -11.78
C VAL A 42 -6.66 29.53 -11.17
N ASP A 43 -6.65 30.55 -10.31
CA ASP A 43 -5.41 31.22 -9.87
C ASP A 43 -5.05 31.00 -8.39
N VAL A 44 -4.95 29.74 -7.97
CA VAL A 44 -4.38 29.41 -6.65
C VAL A 44 -3.09 28.63 -6.85
N PRO A 45 -1.99 28.96 -6.16
CA PRO A 45 -0.78 28.13 -6.17
C PRO A 45 -1.14 26.68 -5.84
N ALA A 46 -0.38 25.75 -6.41
CA ALA A 46 -0.63 24.33 -6.23
C ALA A 46 -0.67 23.96 -4.74
N TYR A 47 -1.65 23.14 -4.36
CA TYR A 47 -1.91 22.78 -2.97
C TYR A 47 -0.84 21.80 -2.47
N GLN A 48 -0.40 21.93 -1.22
CA GLN A 48 0.47 20.91 -0.61
C GLN A 48 -0.35 19.69 -0.20
N VAL A 49 -1.64 19.91 0.12
CA VAL A 49 -2.58 18.85 0.47
C VAL A 49 -3.93 19.11 -0.18
N LEU A 50 -4.50 18.10 -0.84
CA LEU A 50 -5.87 18.12 -1.34
C LEU A 50 -6.67 16.98 -0.75
N PHE A 51 -7.77 17.30 -0.09
CA PHE A 51 -8.82 16.34 0.24
C PHE A 51 -9.91 16.37 -0.84
N VAL A 52 -10.38 15.20 -1.26
CA VAL A 52 -11.45 15.08 -2.26
C VAL A 52 -12.40 13.97 -1.82
N HIS A 53 -13.68 14.29 -1.58
CA HIS A 53 -14.66 13.22 -1.42
C HIS A 53 -15.01 12.61 -2.77
N ILE A 54 -15.06 11.28 -2.76
CA ILE A 54 -15.45 10.45 -3.89
C ILE A 54 -16.43 9.38 -3.41
N TYR A 55 -17.30 8.93 -4.31
CA TYR A 55 -18.38 7.99 -4.01
C TYR A 55 -18.42 6.78 -4.96
N SER A 56 -17.49 6.71 -5.92
CA SER A 56 -17.31 5.55 -6.78
C SER A 56 -15.85 5.39 -7.21
N LEU A 57 -15.47 4.18 -7.63
CA LEU A 57 -14.14 3.92 -8.20
C LEU A 57 -13.90 4.70 -9.50
N GLU A 58 -14.96 4.92 -10.28
CA GLU A 58 -14.88 5.73 -11.50
C GLU A 58 -14.56 7.19 -11.18
N GLN A 59 -15.30 7.79 -10.23
CA GLN A 59 -15.05 9.16 -9.78
C GLN A 59 -13.66 9.29 -9.16
N MET A 60 -13.23 8.30 -8.37
CA MET A 60 -11.89 8.26 -7.80
C MET A 60 -10.83 8.39 -8.90
N LYS A 61 -10.95 7.59 -9.97
CA LYS A 61 -10.03 7.65 -11.11
C LYS A 61 -10.08 9.01 -11.80
N GLN A 62 -11.28 9.49 -12.13
CA GLN A 62 -11.47 10.77 -12.82
C GLN A 62 -10.83 11.94 -12.05
N GLU A 63 -11.06 12.03 -10.73
CA GLU A 63 -10.52 13.11 -9.90
C GLU A 63 -8.99 13.07 -9.79
N ILE A 64 -8.41 11.87 -9.61
CA ILE A 64 -6.94 11.71 -9.60
C ILE A 64 -6.32 12.27 -10.88
N TYR A 65 -6.81 11.83 -12.04
CA TYR A 65 -6.23 12.22 -13.32
C TYR A 65 -6.51 13.68 -13.65
N ARG A 66 -7.67 14.22 -13.26
CA ARG A 66 -7.97 15.64 -13.39
C ARG A 66 -7.01 16.50 -12.57
N ILE A 67 -6.79 16.16 -11.30
CA ILE A 67 -5.87 16.91 -10.42
C ILE A 67 -4.44 16.85 -10.94
N TRP A 68 -4.02 15.67 -11.43
CA TRP A 68 -2.72 15.49 -12.07
C TRP A 68 -2.56 16.37 -13.32
N GLN A 69 -3.53 16.33 -14.25
CA GLN A 69 -3.47 17.08 -15.50
C GLN A 69 -3.55 18.61 -15.31
N THR A 70 -4.23 19.05 -14.26
CA THR A 70 -4.40 20.48 -13.96
C THR A 70 -3.29 21.05 -13.09
N ASN A 71 -2.27 20.26 -12.73
CA ASN A 71 -1.15 20.66 -11.87
C ASN A 71 -1.61 21.34 -10.56
N LYS A 72 -2.76 20.92 -10.03
CA LYS A 72 -3.34 21.52 -8.80
C LYS A 72 -2.66 21.04 -7.53
N LEU A 73 -1.79 20.02 -7.61
CA LEU A 73 -1.03 19.49 -6.48
C LEU A 73 0.46 19.84 -6.65
N ALA A 74 1.06 20.42 -5.61
CA ALA A 74 2.47 20.76 -5.61
C ALA A 74 3.34 19.49 -5.63
N GLU A 75 4.56 19.60 -6.15
CA GLU A 75 5.56 18.54 -6.05
C GLU A 75 5.81 18.19 -4.56
N ASN A 76 5.96 16.90 -4.23
CA ASN A 76 5.92 16.36 -2.86
C ASN A 76 4.57 16.47 -2.12
N GLY A 77 3.55 17.05 -2.76
CA GLY A 77 2.21 17.20 -2.20
C GLY A 77 1.45 15.89 -2.02
N LEU A 78 0.35 15.98 -1.28
CA LEU A 78 -0.47 14.87 -0.84
C LEU A 78 -1.90 14.99 -1.36
N LEU A 79 -2.36 14.01 -2.12
CA LEU A 79 -3.76 13.86 -2.50
C LEU A 79 -4.42 12.82 -1.60
N TYR A 80 -5.40 13.24 -0.81
CA TYR A 80 -6.23 12.41 0.04
C TYR A 80 -7.63 12.27 -0.55
N LEU A 81 -7.97 11.05 -0.99
CA LEU A 81 -9.31 10.73 -1.44
C LEU A 81 -10.08 10.14 -0.27
N VAL A 82 -11.21 10.75 0.05
CA VAL A 82 -12.09 10.37 1.15
C VAL A 82 -13.24 9.58 0.56
N TYR A 83 -13.40 8.32 0.97
CA TYR A 83 -14.33 7.39 0.34
C TYR A 83 -15.18 6.62 1.35
N PRO A 84 -16.45 6.32 1.02
CA PRO A 84 -17.36 5.62 1.92
C PRO A 84 -16.93 4.18 2.11
N LYS A 85 -16.90 3.72 3.36
CA LYS A 85 -16.58 2.33 3.69
C LYS A 85 -17.64 1.37 3.17
N LEU A 86 -17.29 0.08 3.08
CA LEU A 86 -18.21 -0.97 2.62
C LEU A 86 -19.54 -0.98 3.40
N ASN A 87 -19.47 -0.91 4.73
CA ASN A 87 -20.64 -0.86 5.61
C ASN A 87 -20.97 0.60 5.97
N ASN A 88 -21.35 1.40 4.97
CA ASN A 88 -21.69 2.81 5.16
C ASN A 88 -23.22 3.01 5.19
N PRO A 89 -23.76 3.74 6.18
CA PRO A 89 -25.22 3.93 6.33
C PRO A 89 -25.82 4.99 5.39
N HIS A 90 -25.00 5.78 4.70
CA HIS A 90 -25.42 6.92 3.88
C HIS A 90 -25.12 6.77 2.39
N TYR A 91 -24.08 6.00 2.03
CA TYR A 91 -23.58 5.88 0.65
C TYR A 91 -23.28 4.43 0.27
N PRO A 92 -23.34 4.08 -1.03
CA PRO A 92 -22.76 2.83 -1.51
C PRO A 92 -21.29 2.73 -1.13
N GLY A 93 -20.93 1.66 -0.44
CA GLY A 93 -19.58 1.47 0.08
C GLY A 93 -18.58 1.03 -0.98
N ILE A 94 -17.33 1.51 -0.88
CA ILE A 94 -16.22 1.07 -1.73
C ILE A 94 -15.36 0.05 -0.96
N HIS A 95 -15.17 -1.12 -1.57
CA HIS A 95 -14.28 -2.14 -1.02
C HIS A 95 -12.81 -1.74 -1.22
N ARG A 96 -12.01 -1.81 -0.15
CA ARG A 96 -10.59 -1.45 -0.14
C ARG A 96 -9.79 -2.17 -1.24
N ASP A 97 -9.99 -3.48 -1.34
CA ASP A 97 -9.23 -4.33 -2.25
C ASP A 97 -9.58 -4.10 -3.73
N SER A 98 -10.68 -3.38 -4.02
CA SER A 98 -11.07 -3.02 -5.39
C SER A 98 -10.38 -1.75 -5.88
N ILE A 99 -9.76 -0.95 -5.00
CA ILE A 99 -9.20 0.36 -5.36
C ILE A 99 -7.96 0.21 -6.26
N PHE A 100 -6.97 -0.58 -5.85
CA PHE A 100 -5.73 -0.72 -6.63
C PHE A 100 -5.97 -1.35 -8.01
N PRO A 101 -6.77 -2.43 -8.15
CA PRO A 101 -7.15 -2.95 -9.46
C PRO A 101 -7.85 -1.91 -10.35
N ALA A 102 -8.79 -1.13 -9.80
CA ALA A 102 -9.53 -0.13 -10.58
C ALA A 102 -8.66 1.03 -11.07
N LEU A 103 -7.65 1.42 -10.27
CA LEU A 103 -6.70 2.46 -10.62
C LEU A 103 -5.52 1.96 -11.47
N GLY A 104 -5.35 0.64 -11.59
CA GLY A 104 -4.22 0.03 -12.29
C GLY A 104 -2.88 0.34 -11.61
N VAL A 105 -2.85 0.42 -10.28
CA VAL A 105 -1.62 0.73 -9.52
C VAL A 105 -0.57 -0.33 -9.83
N ASP A 106 0.66 0.11 -10.12
CA ASP A 106 1.78 -0.80 -10.30
C ASP A 106 2.07 -1.54 -8.99
N ASP A 107 1.96 -2.88 -8.99
CA ASP A 107 2.11 -3.71 -7.79
C ASP A 107 3.52 -3.62 -7.16
N ALA A 108 4.55 -3.31 -7.97
CA ALA A 108 5.93 -3.23 -7.50
C ALA A 108 6.28 -1.82 -6.99
N LEU A 109 5.82 -0.79 -7.69
CA LEU A 109 6.18 0.61 -7.45
C LEU A 109 5.16 1.34 -6.58
N GLY A 110 3.91 0.86 -6.56
CA GLY A 110 2.78 1.56 -5.97
C GLY A 110 2.43 2.85 -6.71
N ILE A 111 2.89 3.03 -7.96
CA ILE A 111 2.71 4.24 -8.76
C ILE A 111 1.51 4.07 -9.68
N LEU A 112 0.73 5.15 -9.84
CA LEU A 112 -0.41 5.17 -10.74
C LEU A 112 0.04 5.38 -12.20
N PRO A 113 -0.56 4.67 -13.17
CA PRO A 113 -0.17 4.76 -14.58
C PRO A 113 -0.22 6.19 -15.11
N ALA A 114 0.79 6.58 -15.90
CA ALA A 114 0.92 7.90 -16.51
C ALA A 114 0.94 9.09 -15.54
N THR A 115 1.28 8.84 -14.26
CA THR A 115 1.44 9.89 -13.24
C THR A 115 2.75 9.73 -12.47
N GLN A 116 3.04 10.69 -11.60
CA GLN A 116 4.06 10.56 -10.55
C GLN A 116 3.42 10.40 -9.16
N LEU A 117 2.14 10.02 -9.12
CA LEU A 117 1.41 9.78 -7.89
C LEU A 117 1.67 8.36 -7.41
N LYS A 118 2.19 8.25 -6.18
CA LYS A 118 2.47 6.97 -5.53
C LYS A 118 1.57 6.78 -4.33
N PHE A 119 1.07 5.57 -4.14
CA PHE A 119 0.39 5.19 -2.91
C PHE A 119 1.27 5.48 -1.67
N ASN A 120 0.67 6.20 -0.72
CA ASN A 120 1.32 6.62 0.51
C ASN A 120 0.75 5.85 1.71
N ARG A 121 -0.57 5.88 1.91
CA ARG A 121 -1.24 5.25 3.07
C ARG A 121 -2.75 5.14 2.92
N MET A 122 -3.37 4.41 3.85
CA MET A 122 -4.80 4.51 4.12
C MET A 122 -5.02 4.76 5.61
N VAL A 123 -5.97 5.64 5.94
CA VAL A 123 -6.25 6.08 7.31
C VAL A 123 -7.76 6.09 7.52
N LYS A 124 -8.25 5.50 8.61
CA LYS A 124 -9.66 5.67 9.02
C LYS A 124 -9.87 7.15 9.35
N LEU A 125 -10.85 7.80 8.72
CA LEU A 125 -11.25 9.16 9.07
C LEU A 125 -12.21 9.12 10.27
N ASN A 126 -13.40 8.56 10.03
CA ASN A 126 -14.44 8.37 11.03
C ASN A 126 -15.15 7.03 10.76
N ASP A 127 -16.38 6.83 11.23
CA ASP A 127 -17.11 5.58 10.99
C ASP A 127 -17.67 5.45 9.56
N ILE A 128 -17.91 6.58 8.90
CA ILE A 128 -18.47 6.69 7.54
C ILE A 128 -17.38 6.52 6.48
N PHE A 129 -16.23 7.18 6.67
CA PHE A 129 -15.21 7.34 5.64
C PHE A 129 -13.84 6.74 5.98
N THR A 130 -13.13 6.36 4.93
CA THR A 130 -11.69 6.07 4.94
C THR A 130 -10.98 7.03 3.99
N ILE A 131 -9.76 7.42 4.33
CA ILE A 131 -8.87 8.20 3.47
C ILE A 131 -7.86 7.26 2.80
N ILE A 132 -7.69 7.38 1.49
CA ILE A 132 -6.51 6.88 0.77
C ILE A 132 -5.63 8.06 0.37
N GLY A 133 -4.34 7.97 0.68
CA GLY A 133 -3.35 8.99 0.36
C GLY A 133 -2.44 8.60 -0.79
N LEU A 134 -2.25 9.52 -1.72
CA LEU A 134 -1.27 9.48 -2.81
C LEU A 134 -0.27 10.63 -2.60
N LYS A 135 1.02 10.35 -2.76
CA LYS A 135 2.08 11.38 -2.75
C LYS A 135 2.51 11.66 -4.17
N TYR A 136 2.59 12.93 -4.55
CA TYR A 136 3.28 13.35 -5.76
C TYR A 136 4.78 13.27 -5.53
N LEU A 137 5.45 12.31 -6.17
CA LEU A 137 6.89 12.15 -6.11
C LEU A 137 7.58 13.23 -6.94
N ASN A 138 8.68 13.76 -6.41
CA ASN A 138 9.59 14.55 -7.23
C ASN A 138 10.42 13.66 -8.18
N THR A 139 11.07 14.28 -9.16
CA THR A 139 11.86 13.56 -10.17
C THR A 139 12.98 12.70 -9.56
N GLN A 140 13.60 13.14 -8.47
CA GLN A 140 14.67 12.38 -7.79
C GLN A 140 14.11 11.13 -7.09
N GLU A 141 13.00 11.26 -6.38
CA GLU A 141 12.31 10.14 -5.73
C GLU A 141 11.83 9.11 -6.76
N LEU A 142 11.27 9.58 -7.88
CA LEU A 142 10.82 8.72 -8.97
C LEU A 142 11.99 7.92 -9.57
N ASN A 143 13.12 8.58 -9.82
CA ASN A 143 14.33 7.94 -10.33
C ASN A 143 14.90 6.92 -9.35
N LYS A 144 14.92 7.26 -8.06
CA LYS A 144 15.37 6.32 -7.01
C LYS A 144 14.52 5.05 -7.00
N ILE A 145 13.20 5.20 -7.05
CA ILE A 145 12.27 4.05 -7.07
C ILE A 145 12.49 3.19 -8.32
N ARG A 146 12.62 3.81 -9.50
CA ARG A 146 12.87 3.11 -10.77
C ARG A 146 14.22 2.38 -10.77
N GLN A 147 15.25 2.98 -10.19
CA GLN A 147 16.58 2.36 -10.05
C GLN A 147 16.54 1.17 -9.07
N THR A 148 15.78 1.28 -7.98
CA THR A 148 15.59 0.16 -7.05
C THR A 148 14.69 -0.95 -7.61
N SER A 149 13.80 -0.66 -8.56
CA SER A 149 12.97 -1.67 -9.24
C SER A 149 13.61 -2.33 -10.45
N SER A 150 14.70 -1.76 -10.97
CA SER A 150 15.60 -2.42 -11.93
C SER A 150 16.56 -3.43 -11.26
N GLN A 151 16.58 -3.51 -9.93
CA GLN A 151 17.05 -4.70 -9.22
C GLN A 151 15.98 -5.78 -9.37
N PRO A 152 16.33 -7.06 -9.63
CA PRO A 152 15.37 -8.11 -9.94
C PRO A 152 14.23 -8.10 -8.92
N ALA A 153 13.03 -7.79 -9.41
CA ALA A 153 11.86 -7.65 -8.60
C ALA A 153 11.59 -8.97 -7.88
N VAL A 154 11.66 -8.91 -6.57
CA VAL A 154 10.99 -9.85 -5.69
C VAL A 154 9.50 -9.76 -6.02
N SER A 155 9.01 -10.65 -6.88
CA SER A 155 7.61 -10.70 -7.31
C SER A 155 6.65 -10.71 -6.10
N SER A 156 5.47 -10.13 -6.21
CA SER A 156 4.42 -10.22 -5.19
C SER A 156 3.42 -11.34 -5.47
N ARG A 157 3.48 -11.99 -6.64
CA ARG A 157 2.59 -13.08 -7.03
C ARG A 157 3.08 -14.40 -6.45
N VAL A 158 2.24 -15.06 -5.66
CA VAL A 158 2.52 -16.38 -5.07
C VAL A 158 2.82 -17.43 -6.14
N ALA A 159 2.22 -17.29 -7.33
CA ALA A 159 2.46 -18.18 -8.48
C ALA A 159 3.90 -18.11 -9.00
N ASP A 160 4.54 -16.93 -8.94
CA ASP A 160 5.89 -16.74 -9.49
C ASP A 160 6.97 -17.41 -8.62
N TYR A 161 6.63 -17.83 -7.39
CA TYR A 161 7.56 -18.52 -6.49
C TYR A 161 7.48 -20.04 -6.53
N ILE A 162 6.55 -20.60 -7.29
CA ILE A 162 6.41 -22.05 -7.46
C ILE A 162 7.70 -22.64 -8.06
N SER A 163 8.37 -21.89 -8.94
CA SER A 163 9.65 -22.27 -9.55
C SER A 163 10.79 -22.46 -8.54
N TYR A 164 10.71 -21.86 -7.35
CA TYR A 164 11.73 -21.98 -6.30
C TYR A 164 11.49 -23.16 -5.34
N LEU A 165 10.33 -23.84 -5.41
CA LEU A 165 10.04 -25.00 -4.55
C LEU A 165 11.07 -26.13 -4.71
N PRO A 166 11.46 -26.55 -5.94
CA PRO A 166 12.48 -27.58 -6.10
C PRO A 166 13.84 -27.17 -5.52
N GLN A 167 14.17 -25.88 -5.55
CA GLN A 167 15.41 -25.38 -4.97
C GLN A 167 15.35 -25.40 -3.44
N LEU A 168 14.25 -24.94 -2.84
CA LEU A 168 14.04 -24.99 -1.40
C LEU A 168 14.09 -26.42 -0.86
N GLU A 169 13.47 -27.37 -1.56
CA GLU A 169 13.52 -28.79 -1.20
C GLU A 169 14.94 -29.36 -1.21
N LYS A 170 15.78 -28.93 -2.16
CA LYS A 170 17.19 -29.33 -2.23
C LYS A 170 18.00 -28.73 -1.08
N GLU A 171 17.78 -27.45 -0.77
CA GLU A 171 18.46 -26.78 0.34
C GLU A 171 18.09 -27.41 1.70
N LEU A 172 16.82 -27.74 1.92
CA LEU A 172 16.40 -28.46 3.12
C LEU A 172 16.99 -29.87 3.20
N LEU A 173 17.09 -30.58 2.08
CA LEU A 173 17.73 -31.90 2.01
C LEU A 173 19.22 -31.85 2.36
N GLN A 174 19.92 -30.80 1.94
CA GLN A 174 21.33 -30.57 2.27
C GLN A 174 21.54 -30.32 3.77
N ILE A 175 20.55 -29.74 4.46
CA ILE A 175 20.60 -29.54 5.90
C ILE A 175 20.29 -30.85 6.63
N GLN A 176 19.11 -31.44 6.36
CA GLN A 176 18.70 -32.71 6.95
C GLN A 176 17.56 -33.35 6.13
N PRO A 177 17.62 -34.66 5.83
CA PRO A 177 16.58 -35.34 5.04
C PRO A 177 15.15 -35.24 5.60
N GLU A 178 15.02 -35.22 6.93
CA GLU A 178 13.71 -35.10 7.60
C GLU A 178 13.05 -33.73 7.39
N LEU A 179 13.82 -32.66 7.18
CA LEU A 179 13.27 -31.33 6.89
C LEU A 179 12.62 -31.28 5.51
N GLN A 180 13.23 -31.93 4.51
CA GLN A 180 12.62 -32.04 3.19
C GLN A 180 11.29 -32.80 3.26
N LYS A 181 11.24 -33.91 4.00
CA LYS A 181 10.00 -34.68 4.18
C LYS A 181 8.93 -33.87 4.89
N ALA A 182 9.28 -33.21 5.99
CA ALA A 182 8.35 -32.36 6.73
C ALA A 182 7.81 -31.21 5.87
N PHE A 183 8.68 -30.59 5.06
CA PHE A 183 8.28 -29.55 4.12
C PHE A 183 7.33 -30.07 3.03
N LYS A 184 7.60 -31.25 2.47
CA LYS A 184 6.73 -31.91 1.48
C LYS A 184 5.35 -32.26 2.02
N ASN A 185 5.24 -32.51 3.32
CA ASN A 185 3.97 -32.78 3.99
C ASN A 185 3.15 -31.52 4.31
N LEU A 186 3.72 -30.32 4.16
CA LEU A 186 2.97 -29.07 4.29
C LEU A 186 1.93 -28.95 3.17
N THR A 187 0.86 -28.20 3.43
CA THR A 187 -0.10 -27.89 2.35
C THR A 187 0.59 -27.11 1.22
N PRO A 188 0.16 -27.28 -0.04
CA PRO A 188 0.73 -26.54 -1.16
C PRO A 188 0.67 -25.01 -0.97
N GLY A 189 -0.32 -24.51 -0.23
CA GLY A 189 -0.41 -23.09 0.13
C GLY A 189 0.73 -22.65 1.05
N THR A 190 0.99 -23.41 2.10
CA THR A 190 2.07 -23.14 3.06
C THR A 190 3.44 -23.23 2.41
N GLN A 191 3.67 -24.22 1.55
CA GLN A 191 4.93 -24.37 0.80
C GLN A 191 5.22 -23.13 -0.06
N ARG A 192 4.22 -22.65 -0.80
CA ARG A 192 4.36 -21.45 -1.65
C ARG A 192 4.63 -20.19 -0.82
N GLN A 193 3.99 -20.07 0.34
CA GLN A 193 4.24 -18.95 1.25
C GLN A 193 5.69 -18.93 1.74
N TRP A 194 6.25 -20.08 2.13
CA TRP A 194 7.65 -20.18 2.54
C TRP A 194 8.63 -19.88 1.40
N ALA A 195 8.37 -20.39 0.20
CA ALA A 195 9.18 -20.05 -0.97
C ALA A 195 9.15 -18.54 -1.25
N ARG A 196 7.97 -17.90 -1.18
CA ARG A 196 7.87 -16.45 -1.28
C ARG A 196 8.66 -15.77 -0.17
N GLU A 197 8.48 -16.12 1.10
CA GLU A 197 9.18 -15.46 2.20
C GLU A 197 10.70 -15.57 2.06
N ILE A 198 11.23 -16.73 1.70
CA ILE A 198 12.68 -16.93 1.60
C ILE A 198 13.27 -16.25 0.36
N TYR A 199 12.68 -16.47 -0.82
CA TYR A 199 13.23 -15.96 -2.09
C TYR A 199 12.82 -14.53 -2.41
N SER A 200 11.93 -13.94 -1.61
CA SER A 200 11.68 -12.49 -1.60
C SER A 200 12.74 -11.67 -0.88
N ALA A 201 13.73 -12.30 -0.25
CA ALA A 201 14.79 -11.58 0.45
C ALA A 201 15.81 -11.00 -0.53
N GLN A 202 16.03 -9.68 -0.46
CA GLN A 202 16.99 -8.97 -1.32
C GLN A 202 18.46 -9.20 -0.91
N THR A 203 18.71 -9.62 0.34
CA THR A 203 20.06 -9.87 0.87
C THR A 203 20.20 -11.32 1.28
N GLN A 204 21.40 -11.88 1.05
CA GLN A 204 21.73 -13.24 1.46
C GLN A 204 21.54 -13.45 2.98
N ALA A 205 21.95 -12.47 3.79
CA ALA A 205 21.77 -12.52 5.25
C ALA A 205 20.29 -12.61 5.68
N THR A 206 19.39 -11.93 4.96
CA THR A 206 17.94 -12.01 5.25
C THR A 206 17.35 -13.32 4.76
N ARG A 207 17.82 -13.83 3.62
CA ARG A 207 17.43 -15.14 3.09
C ARG A 207 17.80 -16.26 4.06
N GLU A 208 19.02 -16.23 4.59
CA GLU A 208 19.50 -17.20 5.58
C GLU A 208 18.68 -17.16 6.88
N LYS A 209 18.38 -15.96 7.40
CA LYS A 209 17.52 -15.83 8.59
C LYS A 209 16.12 -16.41 8.38
N ARG A 210 15.53 -16.18 7.20
CA ARG A 210 14.20 -16.72 6.86
C ARG A 210 14.23 -18.23 6.64
N LEU A 211 15.30 -18.76 6.03
CA LEU A 211 15.52 -20.19 5.90
C LEU A 211 15.69 -20.84 7.28
N GLN A 212 16.47 -20.25 8.18
CA GLN A 212 16.63 -20.74 9.56
C GLN A 212 15.29 -20.75 10.31
N LYS A 213 14.44 -19.74 10.12
CA LYS A 213 13.09 -19.72 10.71
C LYS A 213 12.26 -20.92 10.23
N LEU A 214 12.26 -21.20 8.93
CA LEU A 214 11.59 -22.39 8.38
C LEU A 214 12.16 -23.68 8.98
N VAL A 215 13.48 -23.80 9.09
CA VAL A 215 14.13 -24.98 9.69
C VAL A 215 13.67 -25.20 11.12
N ILE A 216 13.66 -24.15 11.95
CA ILE A 216 13.19 -24.24 13.34
C ILE A 216 11.74 -24.73 13.39
N GLU A 217 10.86 -24.16 12.57
CA GLU A 217 9.44 -24.51 12.55
C GLU A 217 9.21 -25.96 12.10
N LEU A 218 9.95 -26.43 11.09
CA LEU A 218 9.90 -27.82 10.66
C LEU A 218 10.46 -28.76 11.73
N GLN A 219 11.55 -28.37 12.42
CA GLN A 219 12.13 -29.17 13.51
C GLN A 219 11.18 -29.31 14.70
N SER A 220 10.45 -28.25 15.07
CA SER A 220 9.43 -28.30 16.11
C SER A 220 8.27 -29.25 15.75
N ASN A 221 7.96 -29.39 14.46
CA ASN A 221 6.95 -30.34 13.99
C ASN A 221 7.47 -31.79 13.92
N ILE A 222 8.77 -31.99 13.72
CA ILE A 222 9.40 -33.31 13.70
C ILE A 222 9.59 -33.85 15.13
N ASN A 223 10.04 -32.98 16.04
CA ASN A 223 10.28 -33.28 17.45
C ASN A 223 9.42 -32.35 18.31
N PRO A 224 8.12 -32.65 18.50
CA PRO A 224 7.29 -31.86 19.40
C PRO A 224 7.89 -31.92 20.81
N PRO A 225 7.92 -30.78 21.55
CA PRO A 225 8.39 -30.79 22.93
C PRO A 225 7.58 -31.80 23.72
N THR A 226 8.28 -32.74 24.37
CA THR A 226 7.66 -33.70 25.28
C THR A 226 7.11 -32.91 26.47
N LEU A 227 5.79 -32.99 26.68
CA LEU A 227 5.12 -32.41 27.85
C LEU A 227 5.62 -33.05 29.16
#